data_AF-A0A0M0K6K6-F1
#
_entry.id   AF-A0A0M0K6K6-F1
#
_cell.length_a   1.000
_cell.length_b   1.000
_cell.length_c   1.000
_cell.angle_alpha   90.00
_cell.angle_beta   90.00
_cell.angle_gamma   90.00
#
_symmetry.space_group_name_H-M   'P 1'
#
loop_
_entity.id
_entity.type
_entity.pdbx_description
1 polymer ?
#
loop_
_entity_poly.entity_id
_entity_poly.type
_entity_poly.pdbx_seq_one_letter_code
_entity_poly.pdbx_strand_id
1 'polypeptide(L)'
;MKVASNRRAGKHDQANEEYVRKHQDLDWMIDSLSDAIKRATAIGWPGKRAECFRVLSNPAVNGILSTALASHDPSYSASTHALFNVIHAQRSTQRQEGYPLPPRLYWYRKGFDSLADRDPRWADASVERGDATGFRGLSGSSLVTGTCSASRDVFGEGGFVVRSKGSDGGYVYTMQESDVVCFETAEDDEFGCHSPVMTSKESGVFPPNCLFRLKQVVPAGGWESPVPGVFPRQRLLVFTATYRKPNGAACSDDADAEVADGEEFSIGAKLCGVADLVTLSYACRKEFVSGLDDVLARPVLTMALEWDRDLEWKDWKGRHYCARDEFQYVCGPALPLDDCTPGTRDARNGGCMPAEFQERVNEFILNRRQKGHGTFLEDEHAFLTLDEVLAIRLYSGPAFQPINAFLRNVSKLDGQFREQLARHASLTFVATTRHVINGIRKLSAVSTPEEACTHLWRGARGELPKTFWLADEIGTIIATETAFMSTSAERETALHYMAGNGAPNLLWCLKCGPETDAGYHRGADISLLSQFEDEKEWLFPPMTMMEVSIEVTPGKASGVLVEECGKNFVCVEAIPTFV
;
A
#
# COMPACT_ATOMS: atom_id res chain seq x y z
N MET A 1 11.70 28.19 12.49
CA MET A 1 10.33 27.94 12.96
C MET A 1 9.47 29.18 12.69
N LYS A 2 8.43 29.09 11.84
CA LYS A 2 7.44 30.18 11.69
C LYS A 2 6.39 30.06 12.80
N VAL A 3 5.94 31.21 13.31
CA VAL A 3 5.17 31.38 14.55
C VAL A 3 3.72 30.92 14.40
N ALA A 4 3.48 29.61 14.52
CA ALA A 4 2.13 29.07 14.73
C ALA A 4 1.90 28.60 16.19
N SER A 5 2.93 28.63 17.04
CA SER A 5 2.94 27.95 18.35
C SER A 5 2.10 28.60 19.45
N ASN A 6 1.62 29.85 19.31
CA ASN A 6 1.08 30.59 20.46
C ASN A 6 -0.45 30.71 20.58
N ARG A 7 -1.25 30.05 19.74
CA ARG A 7 -2.72 30.10 19.87
C ARG A 7 -3.34 29.07 20.83
N ARG A 8 -2.61 28.06 21.31
CA ARG A 8 -3.20 26.95 22.08
C ARG A 8 -3.46 27.20 23.59
N ALA A 9 -3.19 28.39 24.14
CA ALA A 9 -3.34 28.60 25.60
C ALA A 9 -3.83 30.00 26.04
N GLY A 10 -4.33 30.85 25.13
CA GLY A 10 -4.92 32.16 25.50
C GLY A 10 -4.02 33.07 26.34
N LYS A 11 -2.69 32.90 26.31
CA LYS A 11 -1.77 33.54 27.28
C LYS A 11 -0.75 34.52 26.73
N HIS A 12 -0.63 34.76 25.43
CA HIS A 12 0.29 35.80 24.94
C HIS A 12 -0.21 36.50 23.67
N ASP A 13 -0.81 37.67 23.85
CA ASP A 13 -1.14 38.65 22.79
C ASP A 13 0.11 39.33 22.17
N GLN A 14 1.34 38.88 22.51
CA GLN A 14 2.60 39.51 22.09
C GLN A 14 3.53 38.63 21.23
N ALA A 15 3.17 37.38 20.94
CA ALA A 15 4.05 36.48 20.18
C ALA A 15 3.93 36.66 18.66
N ASN A 16 4.53 37.74 18.13
CA ASN A 16 4.74 37.90 16.70
C ASN A 16 6.08 37.28 16.24
N GLU A 17 6.33 37.25 14.92
CA GLU A 17 7.54 36.64 14.32
C GLU A 17 8.84 37.23 14.88
N GLU A 18 8.84 38.53 15.16
CA GLU A 18 9.99 39.26 15.70
C GLU A 18 10.26 38.90 17.17
N TYR A 19 9.22 38.78 17.99
CA TYR A 19 9.34 38.36 19.39
C TYR A 19 9.92 36.94 19.51
N VAL A 20 9.43 36.00 18.71
CA VAL A 20 9.90 34.59 18.70
C VAL A 20 11.34 34.51 18.23
N ARG A 21 11.73 35.22 17.15
CA ARG A 21 13.13 35.27 16.71
C ARG A 21 14.08 35.83 17.76
N LYS A 22 13.59 36.76 18.60
CA LYS A 22 14.42 37.48 19.58
C LYS A 22 14.51 36.79 20.96
N HIS A 23 13.53 35.98 21.33
CA HIS A 23 13.44 35.42 22.70
C HIS A 23 13.13 33.91 22.76
N GLN A 24 12.86 33.26 21.63
CA GLN A 24 12.52 31.84 21.52
C GLN A 24 13.22 31.23 20.30
N ASP A 25 14.53 31.43 20.21
CA ASP A 25 15.38 30.81 19.19
C ASP A 25 15.60 29.31 19.46
N LEU A 26 16.38 28.65 18.61
CA LEU A 26 16.64 27.22 18.72
C LEU A 26 17.36 26.86 20.02
N ASP A 27 18.30 27.69 20.46
CA ASP A 27 19.09 27.45 21.67
C ASP A 27 18.21 27.54 22.91
N TRP A 28 17.34 28.56 22.99
CA TRP A 28 16.33 28.64 24.04
C TRP A 28 15.41 27.41 24.06
N MET A 29 15.01 26.93 22.88
CA MET A 29 14.15 25.74 22.79
C MET A 29 14.88 24.48 23.27
N ILE A 30 16.14 24.29 22.88
CA ILE A 30 16.99 23.19 23.36
C ILE A 30 17.15 23.26 24.88
N ASP A 31 17.45 24.43 25.43
CA ASP A 31 17.58 24.64 26.89
C ASP A 31 16.28 24.32 27.63
N SER A 32 15.14 24.77 27.09
CA SER A 32 13.81 24.50 27.65
C SER A 32 13.46 22.99 27.66
N LEU A 33 14.10 22.21 26.79
CA LEU A 33 13.90 20.77 26.64
C LEU A 33 15.04 19.93 27.24
N SER A 34 16.01 20.57 27.91
CA SER A 34 17.24 19.94 28.41
C SER A 34 17.00 18.67 29.23
N ASP A 35 16.00 18.66 30.11
CA ASP A 35 15.65 17.48 30.90
C ASP A 35 15.08 16.34 30.05
N ALA A 36 14.31 16.65 29.00
CA ALA A 36 13.79 15.65 28.07
C ALA A 36 14.90 15.08 27.17
N ILE A 37 15.88 15.91 26.81
CA ILE A 37 17.08 15.50 26.07
C ILE A 37 17.92 14.56 26.93
N LYS A 38 18.22 14.94 28.18
CA LYS A 38 18.96 14.10 29.14
C LYS A 38 18.32 12.71 29.32
N ARG A 39 16.98 12.66 29.43
CA ARG A 39 16.25 11.37 29.53
C ARG A 39 16.37 10.51 28.28
N ALA A 40 16.39 11.10 27.09
CA ALA A 40 16.62 10.35 25.86
C ALA A 40 18.06 9.83 25.79
N THR A 41 19.04 10.65 26.14
CA THR A 41 20.46 10.23 26.16
C THR A 41 20.70 9.12 27.17
N ALA A 42 20.02 9.14 28.32
CA ALA A 42 20.12 8.09 29.34
C ALA A 42 19.67 6.69 28.88
N ILE A 43 18.91 6.59 27.78
CA ILE A 43 18.49 5.31 27.19
C ILE A 43 19.16 5.05 25.83
N GLY A 44 20.32 5.67 25.57
CA GLY A 44 21.16 5.38 24.42
C GLY A 44 20.97 6.28 23.20
N TRP A 45 20.28 7.42 23.32
CA TRP A 45 20.22 8.39 22.21
C TRP A 45 21.49 9.25 22.14
N PRO A 46 22.18 9.34 20.98
CA PRO A 46 23.24 10.32 20.79
C PRO A 46 22.75 11.75 21.02
N GLY A 47 23.56 12.61 21.65
CA GLY A 47 23.15 13.95 22.10
C GLY A 47 22.46 14.79 21.01
N LYS A 48 23.09 14.91 19.83
CA LYS A 48 22.51 15.65 18.68
C LYS A 48 21.23 15.04 18.14
N ARG A 49 21.10 13.71 18.14
CA ARG A 49 19.87 13.02 17.73
C ARG A 49 18.76 13.23 18.75
N ALA A 50 19.08 13.23 20.05
CA ALA A 50 18.15 13.53 21.12
C ALA A 50 17.65 14.99 21.05
N GLU A 51 18.53 15.95 20.80
CA GLU A 51 18.18 17.36 20.56
C GLU A 51 17.18 17.49 19.40
N CYS A 52 17.57 16.99 18.22
CA CYS A 52 16.75 17.04 17.00
C CYS A 52 15.38 16.38 17.23
N PHE A 53 15.36 15.18 17.80
CA PHE A 53 14.12 14.47 18.11
C PHE A 53 13.24 15.27 19.06
N ARG A 54 13.77 15.80 20.18
CA ARG A 54 12.95 16.50 21.19
C ARG A 54 12.40 17.83 20.69
N VAL A 55 13.16 18.55 19.88
CA VAL A 55 12.70 19.79 19.23
C VAL A 55 11.56 19.50 18.26
N LEU A 56 11.76 18.52 17.36
CA LEU A 56 10.78 18.22 16.30
C LEU A 56 9.55 17.45 16.80
N SER A 57 9.69 16.67 17.87
CA SER A 57 8.57 15.97 18.54
C SER A 57 7.80 16.83 19.54
N ASN A 58 8.25 18.07 19.80
CA ASN A 58 7.52 19.00 20.64
C ASN A 58 6.08 19.18 20.10
N PRO A 59 5.03 19.09 20.92
CA PRO A 59 3.64 19.14 20.45
C PRO A 59 3.31 20.34 19.53
N ALA A 60 3.89 21.52 19.81
CA ALA A 60 3.67 22.70 18.99
C ALA A 60 4.36 22.60 17.61
N VAL A 61 5.55 22.00 17.54
CA VAL A 61 6.29 21.81 16.29
C VAL A 61 5.71 20.66 15.49
N ASN A 62 5.46 19.52 16.13
CA ASN A 62 4.85 18.34 15.53
C ASN A 62 3.47 18.66 14.92
N GLY A 63 2.66 19.51 15.57
CA GLY A 63 1.39 19.96 14.99
C GLY A 63 1.55 20.73 13.67
N ILE A 64 2.60 21.54 13.54
CA ILE A 64 2.92 22.26 12.30
C ILE A 64 3.37 21.29 11.22
N LEU A 65 4.28 20.36 11.57
CA LEU A 65 4.76 19.33 10.64
C LEU A 65 3.59 18.46 10.14
N SER A 66 2.70 18.03 11.05
CA SER A 66 1.51 17.25 10.72
C SER A 66 0.59 17.99 9.75
N THR A 67 0.33 19.28 10.01
CA THR A 67 -0.52 20.11 9.14
C THR A 67 0.10 20.22 7.75
N ALA A 68 1.39 20.54 7.66
CA ALA A 68 2.10 20.68 6.41
C ALA A 68 2.13 19.35 5.62
N LEU A 69 2.36 18.23 6.31
CA LEU A 69 2.37 16.92 5.68
C LEU A 69 0.99 16.52 5.17
N ALA A 70 -0.07 16.77 5.94
CA ALA A 70 -1.46 16.53 5.55
C ALA A 70 -1.90 17.40 4.35
N SER A 71 -1.37 18.62 4.23
CA SER A 71 -1.68 19.53 3.12
C SER A 71 -0.70 19.40 1.94
N HIS A 72 0.23 18.45 1.96
CA HIS A 72 1.33 18.34 1.00
C HIS A 72 2.12 19.64 0.79
N ASP A 73 2.30 20.44 1.86
CA ASP A 73 3.08 21.68 1.84
C ASP A 73 4.58 21.36 2.02
N PRO A 74 5.44 21.67 1.03
CA PRO A 74 6.86 21.35 1.08
C PRO A 74 7.65 22.19 2.10
N SER A 75 7.05 23.22 2.71
CA SER A 75 7.73 24.20 3.59
C SER A 75 8.49 23.59 4.78
N TYR A 76 8.15 22.36 5.18
CA TYR A 76 8.78 21.65 6.29
C TYR A 76 9.28 20.24 5.93
N SER A 77 9.50 19.98 4.63
CA SER A 77 10.00 18.69 4.14
C SER A 77 11.32 18.30 4.80
N ALA A 78 12.29 19.22 4.89
CA ALA A 78 13.57 18.99 5.54
C ALA A 78 13.43 18.64 7.04
N SER A 79 12.56 19.33 7.77
CA SER A 79 12.31 19.02 9.19
C SER A 79 11.61 17.68 9.37
N THR A 80 10.64 17.36 8.50
CA THR A 80 9.95 16.06 8.52
C THR A 80 10.93 14.92 8.22
N HIS A 81 11.81 15.11 7.23
CA HIS A 81 12.85 14.17 6.87
C HIS A 81 13.88 13.99 8.01
N ALA A 82 14.31 15.09 8.64
CA ALA A 82 15.22 15.05 9.79
C ALA A 82 14.61 14.27 10.97
N LEU A 83 13.33 14.50 11.29
CA LEU A 83 12.62 13.76 12.34
C LEU A 83 12.56 12.26 12.01
N PHE A 84 12.24 11.92 10.76
CA PHE A 84 12.18 10.53 10.31
C PHE A 84 13.56 9.85 10.42
N ASN A 85 14.61 10.53 9.96
CA ASN A 85 15.98 10.02 9.99
C ASN A 85 16.48 9.76 11.41
N VAL A 86 16.23 10.66 12.38
CA VAL A 86 16.69 10.43 13.75
C VAL A 86 15.96 9.27 14.43
N ILE A 87 14.67 9.08 14.13
CA ILE A 87 13.89 7.93 14.62
C ILE A 87 14.45 6.64 14.03
N HIS A 88 14.64 6.60 12.71
CA HIS A 88 15.15 5.40 12.04
C HIS A 88 16.58 5.07 12.47
N ALA A 89 17.46 6.07 12.59
CA ALA A 89 18.83 5.86 13.05
C ALA A 89 18.86 5.31 14.48
N GLN A 90 18.00 5.80 15.38
CA GLN A 90 17.89 5.24 16.73
C GLN A 90 17.42 3.79 16.72
N ARG A 91 16.45 3.45 15.85
CA ARG A 91 16.01 2.06 15.67
C ARG A 91 17.19 1.16 15.29
N SER A 92 18.00 1.58 14.31
CA SER A 92 19.19 0.84 13.88
C SER A 92 20.16 0.64 15.05
N THR A 93 20.41 1.67 15.87
CA THR A 93 21.22 1.55 17.08
C THR A 93 20.65 0.53 18.06
N GLN A 94 19.35 0.62 18.39
CA GLN A 94 18.68 -0.33 19.31
C GLN A 94 18.78 -1.78 18.82
N ARG A 95 18.66 -2.02 17.50
CA ARG A 95 18.83 -3.35 16.91
C ARG A 95 20.27 -3.85 16.99
N GLN A 96 21.25 -3.00 16.64
CA GLN A 96 22.67 -3.36 16.70
C GLN A 96 23.13 -3.69 18.13
N GLU A 97 22.56 -3.02 19.13
CA GLU A 97 22.80 -3.30 20.54
C GLU A 97 21.99 -4.50 21.07
N GLY A 98 21.20 -5.18 20.22
CA GLY A 98 20.49 -6.41 20.58
C GLY A 98 19.31 -6.22 21.53
N TYR A 99 18.63 -5.06 21.46
CA TYR A 99 17.45 -4.81 22.29
C TYR A 99 16.31 -5.78 21.91
N PRO A 100 15.51 -6.25 22.88
CA PRO A 100 14.36 -7.09 22.59
C PRO A 100 13.31 -6.29 21.80
N LEU A 101 12.41 -7.04 21.14
CA LEU A 101 11.29 -6.45 20.43
C LEU A 101 10.46 -5.57 21.39
N PRO A 102 10.15 -4.31 21.02
CA PRO A 102 9.42 -3.41 21.91
C PRO A 102 8.03 -3.95 22.30
N PRO A 103 7.55 -3.65 23.52
CA PRO A 103 6.19 -4.01 23.92
C PRO A 103 5.15 -3.23 23.10
N ARG A 104 3.90 -3.71 23.15
CA ARG A 104 2.74 -2.99 22.61
C ARG A 104 2.62 -1.61 23.24
N LEU A 105 2.29 -0.62 22.43
CA LEU A 105 2.03 0.74 22.91
C LEU A 105 0.55 1.03 22.92
N TYR A 106 0.14 1.82 23.91
CA TYR A 106 -1.24 2.21 24.11
C TYR A 106 -1.38 3.72 24.15
N TRP A 107 -2.49 4.23 23.62
CA TRP A 107 -2.95 5.60 23.77
C TRP A 107 -4.47 5.66 23.66
N TYR A 108 -5.04 6.85 23.52
CA TYR A 108 -6.48 7.08 23.39
C TYR A 108 -6.78 7.88 22.13
N ARG A 109 -7.91 7.54 21.51
CA ARG A 109 -8.23 7.97 20.15
C ARG A 109 -8.71 9.41 20.03
N LYS A 110 -9.64 9.85 20.89
CA LYS A 110 -10.31 11.16 20.85
C LYS A 110 -10.18 11.88 22.19
N GLY A 111 -10.30 13.21 22.18
CA GLY A 111 -10.12 14.07 23.36
C GLY A 111 -8.87 14.95 23.27
N PHE A 112 -8.62 15.74 24.31
CA PHE A 112 -7.45 16.62 24.37
C PHE A 112 -6.15 15.81 24.39
N ASP A 113 -5.16 16.14 23.56
CA ASP A 113 -3.87 15.42 23.42
C ASP A 113 -4.00 13.93 23.00
N SER A 114 -5.16 13.57 22.45
CA SER A 114 -5.41 12.26 21.84
C SER A 114 -4.74 12.14 20.46
N LEU A 115 -4.83 10.95 19.85
CA LEU A 115 -4.40 10.77 18.46
C LEU A 115 -5.15 11.71 17.51
N ALA A 116 -6.47 11.86 17.67
CA ALA A 116 -7.30 12.73 16.83
C ALA A 116 -7.04 14.23 17.02
N ASP A 117 -6.60 14.66 18.20
CA ASP A 117 -6.23 16.07 18.44
C ASP A 117 -4.89 16.45 17.76
N ARG A 118 -4.06 15.44 17.45
CA ARG A 118 -2.76 15.59 16.78
C ARG A 118 -2.85 15.36 15.27
N ASP A 119 -3.71 14.44 14.85
CA ASP A 119 -4.05 14.14 13.46
C ASP A 119 -5.55 13.82 13.36
N PRO A 120 -6.38 14.77 12.87
CA PRO A 120 -7.83 14.63 12.83
C PRO A 120 -8.34 13.37 12.12
N ARG A 121 -7.54 12.75 11.25
CA ARG A 121 -7.92 11.53 10.54
C ARG A 121 -8.16 10.34 11.47
N TRP A 122 -7.57 10.32 12.65
CA TRP A 122 -7.91 9.31 13.68
C TRP A 122 -9.36 9.37 14.13
N ALA A 123 -10.04 10.53 14.02
CA ALA A 123 -11.46 10.65 14.36
C ALA A 123 -12.38 10.23 13.22
N ASP A 124 -11.85 10.06 12.01
CA ASP A 124 -12.61 9.64 10.83
C ASP A 124 -13.21 8.24 11.08
N ALA A 125 -14.44 8.07 10.62
CA ALA A 125 -15.15 6.81 10.78
C ALA A 125 -14.62 5.73 9.83
N SER A 126 -14.03 6.10 8.69
CA SER A 126 -13.37 5.17 7.76
C SER A 126 -12.21 4.39 8.41
N VAL A 127 -11.56 4.94 9.44
CA VAL A 127 -10.53 4.22 10.21
C VAL A 127 -11.09 2.92 10.79
N GLU A 128 -12.35 2.91 11.22
CA GLU A 128 -13.03 1.71 11.72
C GLU A 128 -13.89 1.00 10.68
N ARG A 129 -14.52 1.74 9.76
CA ARG A 129 -15.50 1.21 8.80
C ARG A 129 -14.90 0.79 7.45
N GLY A 130 -13.67 1.21 7.17
CA GLY A 130 -13.05 1.09 5.86
C GLY A 130 -13.21 2.36 5.06
N ASP A 131 -12.19 2.70 4.27
CA ASP A 131 -12.29 3.72 3.23
C ASP A 131 -12.94 3.15 1.95
N ALA A 132 -12.86 3.90 0.85
CA ALA A 132 -13.37 3.48 -0.46
C ALA A 132 -12.75 2.19 -1.02
N THR A 133 -11.67 1.72 -0.39
CA THR A 133 -10.93 0.52 -0.76
C THR A 133 -11.13 -0.62 0.25
N GLY A 134 -11.91 -0.39 1.30
CA GLY A 134 -12.07 -1.32 2.43
C GLY A 134 -10.91 -1.31 3.41
N PHE A 135 -9.90 -0.48 3.16
CA PHE A 135 -8.80 -0.32 4.08
C PHE A 135 -9.30 0.36 5.35
N ARG A 136 -9.21 -0.37 6.46
CA ARG A 136 -9.55 0.12 7.80
C ARG A 136 -8.28 0.62 8.45
N GLY A 137 -8.06 1.92 8.46
CA GLY A 137 -6.81 2.48 8.95
C GLY A 137 -6.54 3.90 8.47
N LEU A 138 -5.27 4.32 8.58
CA LEU A 138 -4.79 5.59 8.01
C LEU A 138 -3.26 5.60 7.87
N SER A 139 -2.74 6.46 7.01
CA SER A 139 -1.33 6.88 7.04
C SER A 139 -1.19 8.14 7.89
N GLY A 140 -0.60 8.02 9.08
CA GLY A 140 -0.50 9.13 10.05
C GLY A 140 0.37 10.29 9.54
N SER A 141 -0.05 11.54 9.75
CA SER A 141 0.67 12.75 9.32
C SER A 141 1.49 13.34 10.47
N SER A 142 1.14 12.97 11.69
CA SER A 142 1.86 13.33 12.89
C SER A 142 2.73 12.18 13.39
N LEU A 143 3.75 12.51 14.18
CA LEU A 143 4.38 11.55 15.07
C LEU A 143 3.33 10.94 16.01
N VAL A 144 3.19 9.61 16.00
CA VAL A 144 2.30 8.88 16.90
C VAL A 144 3.09 8.43 18.11
N THR A 145 2.62 8.76 19.31
CA THR A 145 3.26 8.38 20.57
C THR A 145 2.35 7.46 21.34
N GLY A 146 2.94 6.50 22.05
CA GLY A 146 2.19 5.67 23.00
C GLY A 146 3.04 5.26 24.19
N THR A 147 2.39 4.59 25.14
CA THR A 147 3.02 4.08 26.35
C THR A 147 2.81 2.58 26.51
N CYS A 148 3.80 1.91 27.06
CA CYS A 148 3.70 0.52 27.51
C CYS A 148 3.72 0.42 29.05
N SER A 149 3.40 1.51 29.75
CA SER A 149 3.44 1.54 31.22
C SER A 149 2.48 0.51 31.82
N ALA A 150 3.02 -0.36 32.67
CA ALA A 150 2.24 -1.34 33.45
C ALA A 150 1.87 -0.76 34.82
N SER A 151 1.37 0.48 34.86
CA SER A 151 0.97 1.17 36.08
C SER A 151 -0.54 1.33 36.20
N ARG A 152 -1.07 1.16 37.42
CA ARG A 152 -2.48 1.46 37.75
C ARG A 152 -2.82 2.94 37.61
N ASP A 153 -1.82 3.82 37.58
CA ASP A 153 -2.00 5.25 37.32
C ASP A 153 -2.27 5.53 35.83
N VAL A 154 -2.01 4.57 34.94
CA VAL A 154 -2.23 4.65 33.49
C VAL A 154 -3.40 3.78 33.07
N PHE A 155 -3.58 2.62 33.70
CA PHE A 155 -4.69 1.70 33.44
C PHE A 155 -5.47 1.39 34.72
N GLY A 156 -6.67 1.96 34.83
CA GLY A 156 -7.65 1.60 35.85
C GLY A 156 -8.80 0.76 35.30
N GLU A 157 -9.67 0.26 36.17
CA GLU A 157 -10.90 -0.45 35.74
C GLU A 157 -11.82 0.43 34.89
N GLY A 158 -11.82 1.75 35.14
CA GLY A 158 -12.49 2.73 34.29
C GLY A 158 -11.86 2.84 32.90
N GLY A 159 -10.54 2.68 32.81
CA GLY A 159 -9.81 2.60 31.55
C GLY A 159 -8.49 3.38 31.53
N PHE A 160 -8.13 3.90 30.36
CA PHE A 160 -6.88 4.61 30.11
C PHE A 160 -6.91 6.00 30.75
N VAL A 161 -5.83 6.31 31.48
CA VAL A 161 -5.67 7.52 32.28
C VAL A 161 -4.45 8.29 31.79
N VAL A 162 -4.63 9.59 31.61
CA VAL A 162 -3.58 10.50 31.16
C VAL A 162 -3.16 11.38 32.31
N ARG A 163 -1.84 11.46 32.51
CA ARG A 163 -1.22 12.41 33.42
C ARG A 163 -0.97 13.74 32.70
N SER A 164 -1.68 14.79 33.09
CA SER A 164 -1.49 16.16 32.59
C SER A 164 -1.05 17.09 33.73
N LYS A 165 -0.50 18.26 33.40
CA LYS A 165 -0.25 19.31 34.41
C LYS A 165 -1.53 20.13 34.59
N GLY A 166 -1.99 20.22 35.84
CA GLY A 166 -3.07 21.11 36.26
C GLY A 166 -2.67 22.58 36.22
N SER A 167 -3.66 23.46 36.36
CA SER A 167 -3.47 24.92 36.37
C SER A 167 -2.62 25.43 37.54
N ASP A 168 -2.53 24.65 38.61
CA ASP A 168 -1.72 24.88 39.81
C ASP A 168 -0.28 24.35 39.70
N GLY A 169 0.06 23.72 38.56
CA GLY A 169 1.36 23.07 38.35
C GLY A 169 1.46 21.65 38.92
N GLY A 170 0.42 21.16 39.62
CA GLY A 170 0.29 19.77 40.06
C GLY A 170 0.00 18.82 38.91
N TYR A 171 0.10 17.51 39.15
CA TYR A 171 -0.27 16.50 38.16
C TYR A 171 -1.71 16.04 38.39
N VAL A 172 -2.51 16.05 37.33
CA VAL A 172 -3.89 15.54 37.31
C VAL A 172 -3.92 14.29 36.45
N TYR A 173 -4.58 13.26 36.97
CA TYR A 173 -4.77 11.98 36.29
C TYR A 173 -6.22 11.93 35.82
N THR A 174 -6.42 12.01 34.51
CA THR A 174 -7.75 12.12 33.90
C THR A 174 -8.05 10.87 33.10
N MET A 175 -9.10 10.16 33.49
CA MET A 175 -9.65 9.06 32.70
C MET A 175 -10.24 9.64 31.40
N GLN A 176 -9.88 9.06 30.27
CA GLN A 176 -10.28 9.56 28.96
C GLN A 176 -11.60 8.94 28.56
N GLU A 177 -12.59 9.69 28.10
CA GLU A 177 -13.85 9.14 27.57
C GLU A 177 -13.72 8.84 26.07
N SER A 178 -12.81 7.94 25.72
CA SER A 178 -12.54 7.55 24.33
C SER A 178 -12.16 6.08 24.24
N ASP A 179 -12.24 5.48 23.05
CA ASP A 179 -11.62 4.18 22.85
C ASP A 179 -10.10 4.22 23.10
N VAL A 180 -9.57 3.11 23.60
CA VAL A 180 -8.13 2.87 23.74
C VAL A 180 -7.61 2.31 22.42
N VAL A 181 -6.46 2.81 21.99
CA VAL A 181 -5.74 2.33 20.81
C VAL A 181 -4.52 1.56 21.27
N CYS A 182 -4.36 0.33 20.79
CA CYS A 182 -3.17 -0.49 20.98
C CYS A 182 -2.46 -0.66 19.63
N PHE A 183 -1.15 -0.45 19.62
CA PHE A 183 -0.28 -0.76 18.50
C PHE A 183 0.40 -2.10 18.78
N GLU A 184 0.10 -3.10 17.94
CA GLU A 184 0.85 -4.34 17.93
C GLU A 184 2.28 -4.08 17.45
N THR A 185 3.17 -4.94 17.94
CA THR A 185 4.57 -4.90 17.59
C THR A 185 4.94 -6.21 16.92
N ALA A 186 5.63 -6.14 15.78
CA ALA A 186 6.21 -7.28 15.09
C ALA A 186 7.66 -6.99 14.67
N GLU A 187 8.39 -8.06 14.31
CA GLU A 187 9.72 -7.93 13.71
C GLU A 187 9.65 -7.17 12.38
N ASP A 188 10.80 -6.69 11.92
CA ASP A 188 10.88 -6.06 10.60
C ASP A 188 10.71 -7.14 9.53
N ASP A 189 9.91 -6.84 8.52
CA ASP A 189 9.74 -7.68 7.34
C ASP A 189 10.02 -6.86 6.08
N GLU A 190 9.73 -7.45 4.94
CA GLU A 190 9.90 -6.86 3.62
C GLU A 190 9.00 -5.66 3.30
N PHE A 191 7.89 -5.52 4.02
CA PHE A 191 6.96 -4.40 3.93
C PHE A 191 7.40 -3.23 4.82
N GLY A 192 8.27 -3.46 5.81
CA GLY A 192 9.03 -2.42 6.47
C GLY A 192 9.22 -2.67 7.97
N CYS A 193 9.14 -1.59 8.73
CA CYS A 193 9.27 -1.62 10.18
C CYS A 193 7.92 -1.65 10.87
N HIS A 194 7.76 -2.60 11.80
CA HIS A 194 6.49 -2.87 12.48
C HIS A 194 6.49 -2.62 13.99
N SER A 195 7.61 -2.12 14.53
CA SER A 195 7.73 -1.82 15.95
C SER A 195 8.00 -0.34 16.20
N PRO A 196 7.58 0.21 17.36
CA PRO A 196 7.88 1.58 17.71
C PRO A 196 9.37 1.75 18.03
N VAL A 197 9.87 2.98 17.93
CA VAL A 197 11.18 3.34 18.46
C VAL A 197 11.02 3.82 19.89
N MET A 198 11.69 3.16 20.83
CA MET A 198 11.57 3.50 22.24
C MET A 198 12.31 4.81 22.55
N THR A 199 11.61 5.74 23.18
CA THR A 199 12.10 7.09 23.54
C THR A 199 12.22 7.29 25.05
N SER A 200 11.74 6.31 25.82
CA SER A 200 11.99 6.09 27.23
C SER A 200 11.80 4.60 27.55
N LYS A 201 11.91 4.20 28.82
CA LYS A 201 11.59 2.83 29.26
C LYS A 201 10.12 2.45 29.06
N GLU A 202 9.22 3.42 29.05
CA GLU A 202 7.76 3.19 29.03
C GLU A 202 7.05 3.93 27.90
N SER A 203 7.79 4.54 26.97
CA SER A 203 7.21 5.33 25.87
C SER A 203 7.97 5.09 24.59
N GLY A 204 7.21 4.98 23.50
CA GLY A 204 7.77 4.84 22.15
C GLY A 204 6.97 5.66 21.15
N VAL A 205 7.52 5.73 19.95
CA VAL A 205 6.96 6.53 18.86
C VAL A 205 6.99 5.78 17.54
N PHE A 206 6.00 6.08 16.70
CA PHE A 206 6.00 5.78 15.28
C PHE A 206 6.18 7.09 14.50
N PRO A 207 6.99 7.10 13.42
CA PRO A 207 7.23 8.31 12.65
C PRO A 207 5.97 8.77 11.90
N PRO A 208 5.93 10.04 11.45
CA PRO A 208 4.98 10.46 10.42
C PRO A 208 5.08 9.57 9.17
N ASN A 209 4.01 9.51 8.36
CA ASN A 209 3.82 8.59 7.24
C ASN A 209 3.84 7.09 7.60
N CYS A 210 3.67 6.76 8.88
CA CYS A 210 3.42 5.37 9.28
C CYS A 210 1.99 4.98 8.89
N LEU A 211 1.85 3.84 8.21
CA LEU A 211 0.58 3.21 7.90
C LEU A 211 0.08 2.45 9.12
N PHE A 212 -1.10 2.77 9.61
CA PHE A 212 -1.78 2.08 10.69
C PHE A 212 -3.00 1.34 10.14
N ARG A 213 -3.04 0.01 10.29
CA ARG A 213 -4.16 -0.83 9.85
C ARG A 213 -4.89 -1.39 11.07
N LEU A 214 -6.20 -1.20 11.13
CA LEU A 214 -7.05 -1.74 12.20
C LEU A 214 -7.23 -3.24 12.00
N LYS A 215 -6.67 -4.03 12.92
CA LYS A 215 -6.73 -5.49 12.91
C LYS A 215 -7.98 -6.02 13.59
N GLN A 216 -8.31 -5.47 14.76
CA GLN A 216 -9.46 -5.93 15.54
C GLN A 216 -10.01 -4.83 16.46
N VAL A 217 -11.29 -4.98 16.80
CA VAL A 217 -11.96 -4.18 17.83
C VAL A 217 -12.41 -5.14 18.93
N VAL A 218 -11.87 -4.97 20.14
CA VAL A 218 -12.24 -5.77 21.30
C VAL A 218 -13.25 -4.98 22.14
N PRO A 219 -14.39 -5.58 22.53
CA PRO A 219 -15.42 -4.88 23.29
C PRO A 219 -14.92 -4.47 24.69
N ALA A 220 -15.60 -3.51 25.30
CA ALA A 220 -15.34 -3.07 26.66
C ALA A 220 -15.38 -4.24 27.65
N GLY A 221 -14.39 -4.32 28.53
CA GLY A 221 -14.20 -5.43 29.48
C GLY A 221 -13.68 -6.73 28.85
N GLY A 222 -13.53 -6.80 27.52
CA GLY A 222 -13.09 -7.99 26.79
C GLY A 222 -11.57 -8.09 26.58
N TRP A 223 -10.79 -7.15 27.09
CA TRP A 223 -9.33 -7.13 26.95
C TRP A 223 -8.66 -6.82 28.29
N GLU A 224 -7.48 -7.42 28.50
CA GLU A 224 -6.65 -7.21 29.68
C GLU A 224 -5.59 -6.12 29.38
N SER A 225 -5.46 -5.16 30.29
CA SER A 225 -4.46 -4.10 30.18
C SER A 225 -3.03 -4.61 30.45
N PRO A 226 -1.99 -3.80 30.23
CA PRO A 226 -0.63 -4.12 30.68
C PRO A 226 -0.49 -4.37 32.19
N VAL A 227 -1.47 -3.94 33.00
CA VAL A 227 -1.57 -4.30 34.42
C VAL A 227 -2.36 -5.63 34.53
N PRO A 228 -1.74 -6.72 35.01
CA PRO A 228 -2.40 -8.01 35.14
C PRO A 228 -3.68 -7.92 35.99
N GLY A 229 -4.74 -8.58 35.53
CA GLY A 229 -6.05 -8.63 36.16
C GLY A 229 -6.91 -7.39 36.00
N VAL A 230 -6.47 -6.37 35.24
CA VAL A 230 -7.27 -5.15 34.98
C VAL A 230 -7.89 -5.23 33.59
N PHE A 231 -9.24 -5.16 33.55
CA PHE A 231 -10.05 -5.21 32.34
C PHE A 231 -10.81 -3.89 32.14
N PRO A 232 -10.26 -2.94 31.37
CA PRO A 232 -10.87 -1.64 31.13
C PRO A 232 -12.29 -1.70 30.57
N ARG A 233 -13.17 -0.82 31.04
CA ARG A 233 -14.53 -0.63 30.49
C ARG A 233 -14.60 0.18 29.19
N GLN A 234 -13.48 0.28 28.49
CA GLN A 234 -13.38 0.93 27.19
C GLN A 234 -13.14 -0.11 26.10
N ARG A 235 -13.61 0.16 24.88
CA ARG A 235 -13.25 -0.68 23.73
C ARG A 235 -11.75 -0.53 23.44
N LEU A 236 -11.14 -1.58 22.91
CA LEU A 236 -9.76 -1.56 22.42
C LEU A 236 -9.76 -1.68 20.90
N LEU A 237 -9.16 -0.72 20.22
CA LEU A 237 -8.86 -0.81 18.79
C LEU A 237 -7.40 -1.22 18.67
N VAL A 238 -7.16 -2.38 18.04
CA VAL A 238 -5.82 -2.93 17.88
C VAL A 238 -5.36 -2.69 16.46
N PHE A 239 -4.27 -1.96 16.31
CA PHE A 239 -3.67 -1.61 15.04
C PHE A 239 -2.33 -2.30 14.84
N THR A 240 -2.05 -2.70 13.61
CA THR A 240 -0.67 -2.91 13.13
C THR A 240 -0.12 -1.59 12.60
N ALA A 241 1.19 -1.44 12.62
CA ALA A 241 1.89 -0.25 12.16
C ALA A 241 2.97 -0.67 11.16
N THR A 242 3.14 0.08 10.07
CA THR A 242 4.16 -0.17 9.06
C THR A 242 4.77 1.15 8.62
N TYR A 243 6.09 1.29 8.64
CA TYR A 243 6.81 2.45 8.11
C TYR A 243 8.13 2.02 7.48
N ARG A 244 8.62 2.76 6.48
CA ARG A 244 9.82 2.39 5.72
C ARG A 244 10.93 3.43 5.87
N LYS A 245 12.18 2.99 5.70
CA LYS A 245 13.33 3.90 5.54
C LYS A 245 13.06 4.85 4.36
N PRO A 246 13.42 6.14 4.45
CA PRO A 246 13.41 7.02 3.27
C PRO A 246 14.35 6.43 2.21
N ASN A 247 13.90 6.38 0.95
CA ASN A 247 14.75 5.95 -0.16
C ASN A 247 16.04 6.79 -0.15
N GLY A 248 17.19 6.11 -0.22
CA GLY A 248 18.52 6.66 -0.01
C GLY A 248 18.95 7.70 -1.05
N ALA A 249 18.37 8.90 -1.00
CA ALA A 249 19.17 10.09 -1.25
C ALA A 249 20.18 10.15 -0.10
N ALA A 250 21.47 9.96 -0.43
CA ALA A 250 22.55 9.95 0.53
C ALA A 250 22.47 11.17 1.47
N CYS A 251 21.96 10.98 2.68
CA CYS A 251 22.42 11.72 3.83
C CYS A 251 23.39 10.78 4.52
N SER A 252 24.68 11.09 4.44
CA SER A 252 25.72 10.47 5.24
C SER A 252 25.27 10.37 6.70
N ASP A 253 25.62 9.26 7.35
CA ASP A 253 25.43 9.07 8.79
C ASP A 253 26.22 10.09 9.65
N ASP A 254 27.05 10.91 9.00
CA ASP A 254 27.83 11.98 9.58
C ASP A 254 27.13 13.32 9.42
N ALA A 255 26.69 13.90 10.54
CA ALA A 255 26.28 15.30 10.63
C ALA A 255 27.46 16.29 10.48
N ASP A 256 28.68 15.78 10.25
CA ASP A 256 29.94 16.53 10.22
C ASP A 256 30.70 16.42 8.87
N ALA A 257 30.15 15.76 7.84
CA ALA A 257 30.84 15.62 6.56
C ALA A 257 30.60 16.84 5.64
N GLU A 258 31.67 17.58 5.33
CA GLU A 258 31.66 18.61 4.29
C GLU A 258 31.16 18.03 2.95
N VAL A 259 30.29 18.79 2.29
CA VAL A 259 29.69 18.43 1.00
C VAL A 259 30.80 18.31 -0.05
N ALA A 260 31.08 17.09 -0.50
CA ALA A 260 31.93 16.88 -1.67
C ALA A 260 31.13 17.14 -2.95
N ASP A 261 31.73 17.90 -3.87
CA ASP A 261 31.19 18.22 -5.18
C ASP A 261 30.78 16.93 -5.93
N GLY A 262 29.51 16.85 -6.31
CA GLY A 262 28.93 15.70 -6.98
C GLY A 262 29.35 15.61 -8.45
N GLU A 263 29.92 14.48 -8.85
CA GLU A 263 29.98 14.08 -10.25
C GLU A 263 28.61 13.56 -10.71
N GLU A 264 28.06 14.25 -11.72
CA GLU A 264 26.86 13.86 -12.45
C GLU A 264 27.08 12.54 -13.22
N PHE A 265 26.49 11.44 -12.74
CA PHE A 265 26.28 10.25 -13.57
C PHE A 265 24.94 10.35 -14.30
N SER A 266 24.97 10.99 -15.47
CA SER A 266 23.92 10.88 -16.48
C SER A 266 23.98 9.50 -17.14
N ILE A 267 23.05 8.60 -16.79
CA ILE A 267 22.76 7.43 -17.62
C ILE A 267 21.55 7.77 -18.49
N GLY A 268 21.82 8.21 -19.72
CA GLY A 268 20.81 8.44 -20.73
C GLY A 268 20.10 7.14 -21.10
N ALA A 269 18.80 7.05 -20.80
CA ALA A 269 17.93 6.02 -21.33
C ALA A 269 17.62 6.31 -22.80
N LYS A 270 18.41 5.74 -23.71
CA LYS A 270 18.00 5.59 -25.11
C LYS A 270 16.79 4.64 -25.15
N LEU A 271 15.73 5.07 -25.82
CA LEU A 271 14.65 4.21 -26.30
C LEU A 271 15.26 3.08 -27.14
N CYS A 272 15.46 1.92 -26.53
CA CYS A 272 15.84 0.71 -27.26
C CYS A 272 14.58 0.02 -27.75
N GLY A 273 14.47 -0.03 -29.08
CA GLY A 273 13.52 -0.87 -29.78
C GLY A 273 13.71 -2.34 -29.46
N VAL A 274 12.61 -3.07 -29.65
CA VAL A 274 12.50 -4.49 -30.02
C VAL A 274 13.75 -5.32 -29.67
N ALA A 275 13.91 -5.66 -28.39
CA ALA A 275 14.82 -6.71 -27.97
C ALA A 275 13.99 -7.99 -27.76
N ASP A 276 14.24 -8.96 -28.63
CA ASP A 276 14.00 -10.40 -28.51
C ASP A 276 12.65 -10.85 -27.91
N LEU A 277 11.75 -11.27 -28.81
CA LEU A 277 10.46 -11.94 -28.58
C LEU A 277 10.50 -13.23 -27.72
N VAL A 278 11.64 -13.53 -27.08
CA VAL A 278 11.90 -14.78 -26.35
C VAL A 278 12.13 -14.55 -24.86
N THR A 279 12.56 -13.38 -24.39
CA THR A 279 12.89 -13.18 -22.96
C THR A 279 11.77 -12.45 -22.21
N LEU A 280 11.29 -13.05 -21.12
CA LEU A 280 10.31 -12.46 -20.21
C LEU A 280 10.96 -11.39 -19.34
N SER A 281 10.19 -10.36 -18.95
CA SER A 281 10.67 -9.29 -18.07
C SER A 281 9.67 -9.07 -16.95
N TYR A 282 10.17 -9.08 -15.72
CA TYR A 282 9.44 -8.72 -14.51
C TYR A 282 10.20 -7.61 -13.80
N ALA A 283 9.47 -6.71 -13.16
CA ALA A 283 10.05 -5.69 -12.31
C ALA A 283 10.47 -6.27 -10.95
N CYS A 284 11.14 -5.48 -10.12
CA CYS A 284 11.59 -5.91 -8.80
C CYS A 284 10.67 -5.37 -7.70
N ARG A 285 11.08 -5.56 -6.44
CA ARG A 285 10.34 -5.10 -5.26
C ARG A 285 10.13 -3.57 -5.26
N LYS A 286 11.06 -2.80 -5.85
CA LYS A 286 10.97 -1.33 -5.90
C LYS A 286 9.72 -0.84 -6.62
N GLU A 287 9.34 -1.47 -7.74
CA GLU A 287 8.16 -1.07 -8.51
C GLU A 287 6.86 -1.40 -7.77
N PHE A 288 6.79 -2.56 -7.09
CA PHE A 288 5.70 -2.89 -6.17
C PHE A 288 5.53 -1.82 -5.10
N VAL A 289 6.64 -1.44 -4.45
CA VAL A 289 6.68 -0.40 -3.41
C VAL A 289 6.25 0.96 -3.93
N SER A 290 6.63 1.31 -5.17
CA SER A 290 6.30 2.60 -5.78
C SER A 290 4.82 2.69 -6.16
N GLY A 291 4.18 1.55 -6.46
CA GLY A 291 2.74 1.48 -6.75
C GLY A 291 2.33 2.26 -7.99
N LEU A 292 1.05 2.67 -8.02
CA LEU A 292 0.45 3.47 -9.08
C LEU A 292 -0.32 4.71 -8.57
N ASP A 293 -0.26 5.03 -7.28
CA ASP A 293 -1.06 6.11 -6.69
C ASP A 293 -0.80 7.47 -7.35
N ASP A 294 0.46 7.74 -7.69
CA ASP A 294 0.89 8.95 -8.41
C ASP A 294 0.24 9.08 -9.79
N VAL A 295 0.03 7.94 -10.46
CA VAL A 295 -0.56 7.82 -11.79
C VAL A 295 -2.09 7.90 -11.72
N LEU A 296 -2.71 7.20 -10.77
CA LEU A 296 -4.16 7.02 -10.68
C LEU A 296 -4.90 8.22 -10.06
N ALA A 297 -4.20 9.08 -9.31
CA ALA A 297 -4.83 10.15 -8.55
C ALA A 297 -5.60 11.17 -9.41
N ARG A 298 -5.21 11.38 -10.67
CA ARG A 298 -5.76 12.45 -11.52
C ARG A 298 -5.88 12.03 -12.99
N PRO A 299 -6.89 11.21 -13.36
CA PRO A 299 -7.17 10.92 -14.75
C PRO A 299 -7.51 12.21 -15.50
N VAL A 300 -6.89 12.40 -16.66
CA VAL A 300 -7.11 13.58 -17.53
C VAL A 300 -8.24 13.37 -18.54
N LEU A 301 -8.59 12.11 -18.80
CA LEU A 301 -9.68 11.70 -19.69
C LEU A 301 -10.68 10.84 -18.92
N THR A 302 -11.91 10.77 -19.41
CA THR A 302 -12.83 9.69 -19.02
C THR A 302 -12.49 8.43 -19.81
N MET A 303 -12.97 7.26 -19.36
CA MET A 303 -12.80 6.02 -20.12
C MET A 303 -13.33 6.18 -21.56
N ALA A 304 -14.53 6.72 -21.76
CA ALA A 304 -15.07 6.95 -23.10
C ALA A 304 -14.15 7.80 -24.00
N LEU A 305 -13.50 8.83 -23.46
CA LEU A 305 -12.54 9.64 -24.20
C LEU A 305 -11.22 8.91 -24.49
N GLU A 306 -10.78 7.99 -23.61
CA GLU A 306 -9.62 7.12 -23.88
C GLU A 306 -9.89 6.18 -25.08
N TRP A 307 -11.13 5.76 -25.27
CA TRP A 307 -11.49 4.82 -26.34
C TRP A 307 -12.03 5.48 -27.61
N ASP A 308 -12.40 6.76 -27.56
CA ASP A 308 -12.76 7.54 -28.76
C ASP A 308 -11.55 7.95 -29.63
N ARG A 309 -10.34 7.46 -29.31
CA ARG A 309 -9.11 7.78 -30.05
C ARG A 309 -8.97 6.95 -31.33
N ASP A 310 -8.21 7.50 -32.27
CA ASP A 310 -7.74 6.79 -33.46
C ASP A 310 -6.57 5.87 -33.08
N LEU A 311 -6.90 4.71 -32.49
CA LEU A 311 -5.95 3.71 -32.06
C LEU A 311 -6.35 2.35 -32.63
N GLU A 312 -5.40 1.71 -33.30
CA GLU A 312 -5.55 0.39 -33.90
C GLU A 312 -4.40 -0.53 -33.47
N TRP A 313 -4.67 -1.83 -33.38
CA TRP A 313 -3.66 -2.84 -33.09
C TRP A 313 -4.01 -4.18 -33.73
N LYS A 314 -3.05 -5.11 -33.68
CA LYS A 314 -3.26 -6.49 -34.13
C LYS A 314 -2.92 -7.49 -33.03
N ASP A 315 -3.68 -8.57 -32.97
CA ASP A 315 -3.31 -9.71 -32.12
C ASP A 315 -2.20 -10.56 -32.75
N TRP A 316 -1.79 -11.60 -32.02
CA TRP A 316 -0.73 -12.53 -32.43
C TRP A 316 -1.11 -13.41 -33.64
N LYS A 317 -2.40 -13.51 -34.01
CA LYS A 317 -2.85 -14.14 -35.26
C LYS A 317 -3.03 -13.12 -36.39
N GLY A 318 -2.77 -11.85 -36.14
CA GLY A 318 -2.87 -10.77 -37.11
C GLY A 318 -4.26 -10.17 -37.26
N ARG A 319 -5.23 -10.52 -36.40
CA ARG A 319 -6.56 -9.90 -36.42
C ARG A 319 -6.47 -8.45 -35.98
N HIS A 320 -7.18 -7.58 -36.67
CA HIS A 320 -7.17 -6.13 -36.46
C HIS A 320 -8.30 -5.70 -35.53
N TYR A 321 -8.00 -4.72 -34.67
CA TYR A 321 -8.91 -4.12 -33.71
C TYR A 321 -8.71 -2.61 -33.70
N CYS A 322 -9.79 -1.86 -33.44
CA CYS A 322 -9.71 -0.43 -33.16
C CYS A 322 -10.39 -0.08 -31.83
N ALA A 323 -9.91 0.99 -31.19
CA ALA A 323 -10.37 1.37 -29.85
C ALA A 323 -11.87 1.68 -29.80
N ARG A 324 -12.39 2.38 -30.80
CA ARG A 324 -13.81 2.76 -30.88
C ARG A 324 -14.73 1.56 -30.99
N ASP A 325 -14.39 0.60 -31.85
CA ASP A 325 -15.18 -0.61 -32.05
C ASP A 325 -15.20 -1.48 -30.79
N GLU A 326 -14.05 -1.61 -30.11
CA GLU A 326 -13.96 -2.39 -28.88
C GLU A 326 -14.76 -1.77 -27.73
N PHE A 327 -14.76 -0.44 -27.61
CA PHE A 327 -15.59 0.26 -26.61
C PHE A 327 -17.07 0.19 -26.97
N GLN A 328 -17.42 0.39 -28.24
CA GLN A 328 -18.80 0.25 -28.72
C GLN A 328 -19.34 -1.17 -28.50
N TYR A 329 -18.50 -2.19 -28.69
CA TYR A 329 -18.87 -3.58 -28.45
C TYR A 329 -19.31 -3.80 -27.00
N VAL A 330 -18.52 -3.35 -26.02
CA VAL A 330 -18.87 -3.54 -24.60
C VAL A 330 -20.00 -2.64 -24.12
N CYS A 331 -20.27 -1.52 -24.80
CA CYS A 331 -21.44 -0.68 -24.53
C CYS A 331 -22.74 -1.22 -25.14
N GLY A 332 -22.64 -2.10 -26.14
CA GLY A 332 -23.78 -2.71 -26.83
C GLY A 332 -24.27 -4.01 -26.18
N PRO A 333 -25.24 -4.69 -26.82
CA PRO A 333 -25.65 -6.03 -26.41
C PRO A 333 -24.51 -7.02 -26.61
N ALA A 334 -24.27 -7.88 -25.63
CA ALA A 334 -23.26 -8.93 -25.63
C ALA A 334 -23.62 -10.09 -26.58
N LEU A 335 -23.55 -9.82 -27.89
CA LEU A 335 -23.83 -10.79 -28.93
C LEU A 335 -22.59 -11.64 -29.24
N PRO A 336 -22.76 -12.96 -29.47
CA PRO A 336 -21.67 -13.82 -29.90
C PRO A 336 -20.94 -13.24 -31.11
N LEU A 337 -19.63 -13.06 -30.99
CA LEU A 337 -18.79 -12.60 -32.08
C LEU A 337 -17.76 -13.68 -32.41
N ASP A 338 -18.04 -14.41 -33.48
CA ASP A 338 -17.07 -15.33 -34.07
C ASP A 338 -15.92 -14.52 -34.71
N ASP A 339 -14.78 -15.17 -34.92
CA ASP A 339 -13.53 -14.62 -35.46
C ASP A 339 -12.57 -13.95 -34.44
N CYS A 340 -12.82 -13.91 -33.13
CA CYS A 340 -11.82 -13.42 -32.14
C CYS A 340 -10.77 -14.45 -31.69
N THR A 341 -9.74 -13.98 -30.98
CA THR A 341 -8.70 -14.84 -30.42
C THR A 341 -8.51 -14.62 -28.92
N PRO A 342 -8.40 -15.70 -28.11
CA PRO A 342 -8.78 -17.08 -28.42
C PRO A 342 -10.30 -17.30 -28.26
N GLY A 343 -10.96 -17.95 -29.22
CA GLY A 343 -12.35 -18.41 -29.06
C GLY A 343 -13.42 -17.45 -29.58
N THR A 344 -14.63 -17.53 -29.03
CA THR A 344 -15.80 -16.72 -29.42
C THR A 344 -16.20 -15.82 -28.25
N ARG A 345 -16.22 -14.50 -28.46
CA ARG A 345 -16.65 -13.52 -27.46
C ARG A 345 -18.13 -13.69 -27.19
N ASP A 346 -18.52 -13.54 -25.92
CA ASP A 346 -19.90 -13.51 -25.45
C ASP A 346 -20.76 -14.72 -25.91
N ALA A 347 -20.12 -15.87 -26.15
CA ALA A 347 -20.77 -17.08 -26.64
C ALA A 347 -21.98 -17.53 -25.79
N ARG A 348 -21.97 -17.21 -24.48
CA ARG A 348 -23.00 -17.58 -23.51
C ARG A 348 -23.70 -16.39 -22.84
N ASN A 349 -23.36 -15.16 -23.22
CA ASN A 349 -23.93 -13.96 -22.60
C ASN A 349 -25.24 -13.49 -23.24
N GLY A 350 -25.68 -14.12 -24.33
CA GLY A 350 -27.08 -14.07 -24.78
C GLY A 350 -27.63 -12.69 -25.15
N GLY A 351 -26.77 -11.72 -25.50
CA GLY A 351 -27.19 -10.36 -25.83
C GLY A 351 -27.42 -9.45 -24.61
N CYS A 352 -26.99 -9.86 -23.41
CA CYS A 352 -27.11 -9.03 -22.20
C CYS A 352 -26.56 -7.61 -22.43
N MET A 353 -27.29 -6.63 -21.93
CA MET A 353 -26.90 -5.23 -21.90
C MET A 353 -25.98 -4.95 -20.71
N PRO A 354 -25.13 -3.90 -20.76
CA PRO A 354 -24.24 -3.54 -19.65
C PRO A 354 -24.94 -3.36 -18.29
N ALA A 355 -26.16 -2.83 -18.28
CA ALA A 355 -26.95 -2.68 -17.06
C ALA A 355 -27.34 -4.03 -16.44
N GLU A 356 -27.60 -5.06 -17.26
CA GLU A 356 -27.94 -6.40 -16.77
C GLU A 356 -26.71 -7.10 -16.19
N PHE A 357 -25.52 -6.90 -16.78
CA PHE A 357 -24.26 -7.35 -16.17
C PHE A 357 -24.04 -6.68 -14.81
N GLN A 358 -24.29 -5.37 -14.72
CA GLN A 358 -24.17 -4.62 -13.47
C GLN A 358 -25.12 -5.14 -12.39
N GLU A 359 -26.39 -5.36 -12.73
CA GLU A 359 -27.38 -5.92 -11.82
C GLU A 359 -26.95 -7.31 -11.33
N ARG A 360 -26.59 -8.21 -12.25
CA ARG A 360 -26.16 -9.58 -11.94
C ARG A 360 -24.94 -9.64 -11.03
N VAL A 361 -23.90 -8.86 -11.33
CA VAL A 361 -22.67 -8.86 -10.52
C VAL A 361 -22.89 -8.22 -9.15
N ASN A 362 -23.74 -7.19 -9.06
CA ASN A 362 -24.06 -6.56 -7.79
C ASN A 362 -24.98 -7.41 -6.92
N GLU A 363 -25.90 -8.18 -7.51
CA GLU A 363 -26.68 -9.19 -6.80
C GLU A 363 -25.76 -10.30 -6.25
N PHE A 364 -24.78 -10.74 -7.04
CA PHE A 364 -23.75 -11.67 -6.58
C PHE A 364 -22.98 -11.11 -5.36
N ILE A 365 -22.49 -9.87 -5.44
CA ILE A 365 -21.81 -9.19 -4.33
C ILE A 365 -22.72 -9.10 -3.09
N LEU A 366 -23.98 -8.69 -3.27
CA LEU A 366 -24.94 -8.57 -2.18
C LEU A 366 -25.17 -9.93 -1.49
N ASN A 367 -25.35 -11.00 -2.27
CA ASN A 367 -25.56 -12.34 -1.75
C ASN A 367 -24.37 -12.83 -0.92
N ARG A 368 -23.14 -12.60 -1.40
CA ARG A 368 -21.91 -12.97 -0.68
C ARG A 368 -21.77 -12.19 0.64
N ARG A 369 -22.03 -10.88 0.60
CA ARG A 369 -22.00 -10.01 1.79
C ARG A 369 -23.05 -10.40 2.84
N GLN A 370 -24.28 -10.71 2.43
CA GLN A 370 -25.33 -11.18 3.34
C GLN A 370 -24.98 -12.50 4.05
N LYS A 371 -24.15 -13.33 3.42
CA LYS A 371 -23.58 -14.56 4.01
C LYS A 371 -22.34 -14.32 4.87
N GLY A 372 -21.88 -13.07 4.99
CA GLY A 372 -20.71 -12.69 5.77
C GLY A 372 -19.38 -13.05 5.11
N HIS A 373 -19.35 -13.22 3.78
CA HIS A 373 -18.09 -13.45 3.07
C HIS A 373 -17.33 -12.15 2.83
N GLY A 374 -15.99 -12.26 2.94
CA GLY A 374 -15.08 -11.20 2.54
C GLY A 374 -14.92 -10.05 3.54
N THR A 375 -14.36 -8.94 3.06
CA THR A 375 -14.05 -7.74 3.85
C THR A 375 -15.23 -6.75 3.77
N PHE A 376 -15.51 -6.06 4.88
CA PHE A 376 -16.58 -5.07 4.92
C PHE A 376 -16.20 -3.83 4.11
N LEU A 377 -16.95 -3.57 3.03
CA LEU A 377 -16.99 -2.30 2.31
C LEU A 377 -18.30 -1.57 2.63
N GLU A 378 -18.31 -0.25 2.77
CA GLU A 378 -19.57 0.52 2.79
C GLU A 378 -20.33 0.34 1.47
N ASP A 379 -21.67 0.42 1.48
CA ASP A 379 -22.48 0.09 0.31
C ASP A 379 -22.14 0.94 -0.93
N GLU A 380 -21.78 2.21 -0.75
CA GLU A 380 -21.32 3.10 -1.84
C GLU A 380 -20.04 2.59 -2.53
N HIS A 381 -19.24 1.78 -1.83
CA HIS A 381 -17.97 1.25 -2.30
C HIS A 381 -18.01 -0.26 -2.55
N ALA A 382 -19.09 -0.94 -2.14
CA ALA A 382 -19.23 -2.38 -2.29
C ALA A 382 -19.62 -2.81 -3.69
N PHE A 383 -20.47 -2.02 -4.36
CA PHE A 383 -21.09 -2.40 -5.64
C PHE A 383 -20.33 -1.81 -6.83
N LEU A 384 -20.32 -2.55 -7.94
CA LEU A 384 -19.72 -2.12 -9.18
C LEU A 384 -20.56 -1.02 -9.84
N THR A 385 -19.88 0.03 -10.30
CA THR A 385 -20.47 1.03 -11.18
C THR A 385 -20.53 0.50 -12.63
N LEU A 386 -21.30 1.17 -13.48
CA LEU A 386 -21.37 0.79 -14.89
C LEU A 386 -20.01 0.92 -15.58
N ASP A 387 -19.23 1.96 -15.24
CA ASP A 387 -17.88 2.13 -15.80
C ASP A 387 -16.92 1.01 -15.37
N GLU A 388 -17.04 0.50 -14.15
CA GLU A 388 -16.24 -0.64 -13.67
C GLU A 388 -16.63 -1.95 -14.37
N VAL A 389 -17.93 -2.16 -14.60
CA VAL A 389 -18.43 -3.27 -15.42
C VAL A 389 -17.86 -3.20 -16.84
N LEU A 390 -18.02 -2.05 -17.50
CA LEU A 390 -17.53 -1.83 -18.86
C LEU A 390 -16.01 -1.97 -18.94
N ALA A 391 -15.26 -1.46 -17.97
CA ALA A 391 -13.81 -1.54 -17.96
C ALA A 391 -13.31 -2.99 -17.81
N ILE A 392 -13.91 -3.80 -16.93
CA ILE A 392 -13.57 -5.22 -16.79
C ILE A 392 -13.95 -5.98 -18.07
N ARG A 393 -15.15 -5.74 -18.62
CA ARG A 393 -15.56 -6.34 -19.90
C ARG A 393 -14.55 -6.02 -20.98
N LEU A 394 -14.18 -4.76 -21.13
CA LEU A 394 -13.22 -4.28 -22.12
C LEU A 394 -11.85 -4.94 -21.92
N TYR A 395 -11.36 -4.98 -20.68
CA TYR A 395 -10.09 -5.62 -20.35
C TYR A 395 -10.08 -7.11 -20.71
N SER A 396 -11.14 -7.87 -20.40
CA SER A 396 -11.20 -9.30 -20.73
C SER A 396 -11.24 -9.60 -22.24
N GLY A 397 -11.48 -8.58 -23.07
CA GLY A 397 -11.41 -8.66 -24.53
C GLY A 397 -10.04 -8.24 -25.09
N PRO A 398 -9.95 -7.99 -26.41
CA PRO A 398 -8.71 -7.59 -27.10
C PRO A 398 -8.02 -6.34 -26.53
N ALA A 399 -8.76 -5.49 -25.82
CA ALA A 399 -8.29 -4.26 -25.21
C ALA A 399 -7.28 -4.46 -24.07
N PHE A 400 -7.09 -5.68 -23.55
CA PHE A 400 -5.99 -5.97 -22.60
C PHE A 400 -4.62 -5.57 -23.17
N GLN A 401 -4.42 -5.67 -24.49
CA GLN A 401 -3.13 -5.44 -25.13
C GLN A 401 -2.66 -3.97 -24.99
N PRO A 402 -3.41 -2.96 -25.47
CA PRO A 402 -3.01 -1.56 -25.31
C PRO A 402 -2.97 -1.12 -23.83
N ILE A 403 -3.87 -1.61 -22.98
CA ILE A 403 -3.88 -1.28 -21.54
C ILE A 403 -2.60 -1.79 -20.87
N ASN A 404 -2.26 -3.08 -21.04
CA ASN A 404 -1.05 -3.67 -20.46
C ASN A 404 0.22 -3.07 -21.06
N ALA A 405 0.22 -2.72 -22.35
CA ALA A 405 1.35 -2.03 -22.99
C ALA A 405 1.57 -0.64 -22.37
N PHE A 406 0.50 0.13 -22.15
CA PHE A 406 0.58 1.42 -21.46
C PHE A 406 1.19 1.27 -20.05
N LEU A 407 0.69 0.34 -19.24
CA LEU A 407 1.18 0.13 -17.88
C LEU A 407 2.66 -0.28 -17.84
N ARG A 408 3.09 -1.17 -18.74
CA ARG A 408 4.50 -1.58 -18.87
C ARG A 408 5.42 -0.46 -19.34
N ASN A 409 4.89 0.55 -20.04
CA ASN A 409 5.66 1.72 -20.43
C ASN A 409 5.73 2.75 -19.29
N VAL A 410 4.61 2.97 -18.58
CA VAL A 410 4.57 3.83 -17.39
C VAL A 410 5.51 3.31 -16.31
N SER A 411 5.56 2.00 -16.09
CA SER A 411 6.41 1.40 -15.06
C SER A 411 7.91 1.53 -15.30
N LYS A 412 8.34 1.87 -16.54
CA LYS A 412 9.74 2.09 -16.89
C LYS A 412 10.20 3.53 -16.67
N LEU A 413 9.28 4.42 -16.30
CA LEU A 413 9.55 5.84 -16.12
C LEU A 413 9.44 6.19 -14.63
N ASP A 414 10.20 7.21 -14.23
CA ASP A 414 10.18 7.79 -12.89
C ASP A 414 9.91 9.31 -12.95
N GLY A 415 9.44 9.86 -11.82
CA GLY A 415 9.27 11.30 -11.62
C GLY A 415 8.40 11.98 -12.69
N GLN A 416 8.85 13.13 -13.20
CA GLN A 416 8.06 13.96 -14.12
C GLN A 416 7.75 13.25 -15.44
N PHE A 417 8.63 12.39 -15.96
CA PHE A 417 8.38 11.68 -17.23
C PHE A 417 7.24 10.66 -17.08
N ARG A 418 7.18 9.98 -15.93
CA ARG A 418 6.09 9.06 -15.59
C ARG A 418 4.76 9.81 -15.52
N GLU A 419 4.72 10.95 -14.82
CA GLU A 419 3.53 11.80 -14.71
C GLU A 419 3.09 12.33 -16.09
N GLN A 420 4.04 12.76 -16.94
CA GLN A 420 3.74 13.25 -18.29
C GLN A 420 3.15 12.16 -19.18
N LEU A 421 3.71 10.93 -19.19
CA LEU A 421 3.14 9.82 -19.96
C LEU A 421 1.74 9.45 -19.45
N ALA A 422 1.57 9.36 -18.13
CA ALA A 422 0.28 9.07 -17.51
C ALA A 422 -0.81 10.09 -17.86
N ARG A 423 -0.44 11.35 -18.10
CA ARG A 423 -1.35 12.44 -18.45
C ARG A 423 -1.39 12.78 -19.94
N HIS A 424 -0.65 12.05 -20.77
CA HIS A 424 -0.62 12.33 -22.20
C HIS A 424 -1.94 11.86 -22.84
N ALA A 425 -2.78 12.80 -23.28
CA ALA A 425 -4.13 12.51 -23.79
C ALA A 425 -4.15 11.44 -24.90
N SER A 426 -3.14 11.41 -25.78
CA SER A 426 -3.06 10.42 -26.86
C SER A 426 -2.58 9.02 -26.44
N LEU A 427 -2.10 8.84 -25.20
CA LEU A 427 -1.45 7.59 -24.76
C LEU A 427 -2.07 7.00 -23.48
N THR A 428 -2.73 7.82 -22.67
CA THR A 428 -3.19 7.43 -21.34
C THR A 428 -4.31 6.39 -21.37
N PHE A 429 -4.27 5.42 -20.45
CA PHE A 429 -5.38 4.53 -20.11
C PHE A 429 -5.67 4.56 -18.60
N VAL A 430 -5.39 5.68 -17.94
CA VAL A 430 -5.49 5.82 -16.48
C VAL A 430 -6.92 5.66 -15.99
N ALA A 431 -7.91 6.21 -16.70
CA ALA A 431 -9.31 6.11 -16.30
C ALA A 431 -9.81 4.66 -16.40
N THR A 432 -9.59 4.01 -17.55
CA THR A 432 -9.90 2.59 -17.72
C THR A 432 -9.19 1.74 -16.66
N THR A 433 -7.88 1.94 -16.48
CA THR A 433 -7.08 1.22 -15.46
C THR A 433 -7.69 1.37 -14.07
N ARG A 434 -8.06 2.59 -13.66
CA ARG A 434 -8.65 2.87 -12.36
C ARG A 434 -9.97 2.12 -12.17
N HIS A 435 -10.83 2.09 -13.19
CA HIS A 435 -12.09 1.35 -13.13
C HIS A 435 -11.87 -0.16 -13.02
N VAL A 436 -10.92 -0.74 -13.76
CA VAL A 436 -10.58 -2.17 -13.62
C VAL A 436 -10.04 -2.47 -12.21
N ILE A 437 -9.11 -1.66 -11.69
CA ILE A 437 -8.56 -1.84 -10.32
C ILE A 437 -9.68 -1.78 -9.27
N ASN A 438 -10.57 -0.80 -9.35
CA ASN A 438 -11.69 -0.68 -8.41
C ASN A 438 -12.61 -1.91 -8.48
N GLY A 439 -12.95 -2.37 -9.68
CA GLY A 439 -13.78 -3.56 -9.85
C GLY A 439 -13.10 -4.83 -9.32
N ILE A 440 -11.79 -5.00 -9.54
CA ILE A 440 -11.01 -6.09 -8.94
C ILE A 440 -11.11 -6.05 -7.42
N ARG A 441 -10.86 -4.89 -6.79
CA ARG A 441 -10.90 -4.78 -5.32
C ARG A 441 -12.26 -5.16 -4.75
N LYS A 442 -13.36 -4.70 -5.38
CA LYS A 442 -14.73 -5.02 -4.95
C LYS A 442 -15.06 -6.51 -5.06
N LEU A 443 -14.64 -7.14 -6.16
CA LEU A 443 -14.86 -8.58 -6.39
C LEU A 443 -13.97 -9.45 -5.50
N SER A 444 -12.69 -9.10 -5.36
CA SER A 444 -11.77 -9.78 -4.43
C SER A 444 -12.26 -9.68 -3.00
N ALA A 445 -12.79 -8.53 -2.59
CA ALA A 445 -13.30 -8.28 -1.25
C ALA A 445 -14.51 -9.14 -0.86
N VAL A 446 -15.17 -9.85 -1.79
CA VAL A 446 -16.29 -10.77 -1.48
C VAL A 446 -15.95 -12.25 -1.72
N SER A 447 -14.65 -12.57 -1.90
CA SER A 447 -14.19 -13.94 -2.05
C SER A 447 -14.48 -14.78 -0.81
N THR A 448 -14.82 -16.05 -1.02
CA THR A 448 -14.96 -17.03 0.06
C THR A 448 -13.61 -17.54 0.56
N PRO A 449 -13.55 -18.13 1.77
CA PRO A 449 -12.35 -18.81 2.26
C PRO A 449 -11.86 -19.93 1.33
N GLU A 450 -12.77 -20.68 0.71
CA GLU A 450 -12.42 -21.75 -0.22
C GLU A 450 -11.82 -21.18 -1.51
N GLU A 451 -12.42 -20.11 -2.03
CA GLU A 451 -11.85 -19.37 -3.14
C GLU A 451 -10.47 -18.85 -2.73
N ALA A 452 -10.31 -18.18 -1.58
CA ALA A 452 -9.04 -17.61 -1.10
C ALA A 452 -7.82 -18.55 -1.26
N CYS A 453 -8.01 -19.86 -1.04
CA CYS A 453 -6.97 -20.88 -1.08
C CYS A 453 -6.81 -21.61 -2.42
N THR A 454 -7.57 -21.26 -3.46
CA THR A 454 -7.51 -21.94 -4.76
C THR A 454 -6.27 -21.51 -5.55
N HIS A 455 -5.51 -22.48 -6.07
CA HIS A 455 -4.36 -22.21 -6.96
C HIS A 455 -4.80 -21.59 -8.28
N LEU A 456 -4.03 -20.62 -8.76
CA LEU A 456 -4.26 -19.95 -10.04
C LEU A 456 -3.07 -20.17 -10.98
N TRP A 457 -3.36 -20.35 -12.26
CA TRP A 457 -2.39 -20.73 -13.28
C TRP A 457 -2.26 -19.65 -14.35
N ARG A 458 -1.03 -19.38 -14.79
CA ARG A 458 -0.77 -18.48 -15.92
C ARG A 458 0.34 -19.02 -16.80
N GLY A 459 0.02 -19.24 -18.06
CA GLY A 459 0.98 -19.59 -19.10
C GLY A 459 1.52 -18.35 -19.80
N ALA A 460 2.83 -18.29 -20.01
CA ALA A 460 3.49 -17.24 -20.77
C ALA A 460 4.48 -17.85 -21.79
N ARG A 461 4.66 -17.16 -22.92
CA ARG A 461 5.62 -17.53 -23.96
C ARG A 461 6.95 -16.85 -23.68
N GLY A 462 8.05 -17.61 -23.73
CA GLY A 462 9.40 -17.10 -23.51
C GLY A 462 10.13 -17.72 -22.31
N GLU A 463 11.39 -17.32 -22.15
CA GLU A 463 12.33 -17.75 -21.12
C GLU A 463 12.48 -16.68 -20.04
N LEU A 464 12.68 -17.13 -18.80
CA LEU A 464 13.11 -16.25 -17.72
C LEU A 464 14.58 -15.86 -17.90
N PRO A 465 14.96 -14.58 -17.75
CA PRO A 465 16.35 -14.15 -17.82
C PRO A 465 17.14 -14.75 -16.64
N LYS A 466 18.44 -14.97 -16.82
CA LYS A 466 19.29 -15.53 -15.74
C LYS A 466 19.24 -14.70 -14.45
N THR A 467 19.07 -13.38 -14.57
CA THR A 467 18.96 -12.44 -13.45
C THR A 467 17.68 -12.61 -12.64
N PHE A 468 16.63 -13.25 -13.17
CA PHE A 468 15.39 -13.52 -12.45
C PHE A 468 15.62 -14.34 -11.17
N TRP A 469 16.59 -15.27 -11.20
CA TRP A 469 16.86 -16.19 -10.08
C TRP A 469 17.75 -15.57 -8.99
N LEU A 470 18.07 -14.28 -9.10
CA LEU A 470 18.84 -13.57 -8.09
C LEU A 470 17.89 -13.11 -6.99
N ALA A 471 18.20 -13.47 -5.75
CA ALA A 471 17.53 -12.94 -4.58
C ALA A 471 17.76 -11.43 -4.47
N ASP A 472 16.76 -10.73 -3.93
CA ASP A 472 16.82 -9.32 -3.56
C ASP A 472 17.67 -9.09 -2.30
N GLU A 473 17.70 -7.84 -1.82
CA GLU A 473 18.51 -7.40 -0.68
C GLU A 473 18.16 -8.13 0.64
N ILE A 474 16.98 -8.75 0.74
CA ILE A 474 16.53 -9.49 1.93
C ILE A 474 16.57 -11.00 1.72
N GLY A 475 17.17 -11.48 0.62
CA GLY A 475 17.37 -12.90 0.35
C GLY A 475 16.19 -13.61 -0.32
N THR A 476 15.25 -12.87 -0.90
CA THR A 476 14.01 -13.41 -1.50
C THR A 476 14.00 -13.21 -3.02
N ILE A 477 13.49 -14.17 -3.79
CA ILE A 477 13.33 -14.01 -5.25
C ILE A 477 11.96 -13.39 -5.53
N ILE A 478 11.97 -12.17 -6.06
CA ILE A 478 10.76 -11.38 -6.32
C ILE A 478 10.60 -11.08 -7.80
N ALA A 479 9.37 -11.21 -8.28
CA ALA A 479 8.96 -10.77 -9.60
C ALA A 479 7.69 -9.92 -9.52
N THR A 480 7.72 -8.69 -10.02
CA THR A 480 6.57 -7.80 -10.04
C THR A 480 6.01 -7.72 -11.46
N GLU A 481 4.73 -8.09 -11.66
CA GLU A 481 4.02 -7.80 -12.91
C GLU A 481 3.51 -6.36 -12.84
N THR A 482 3.98 -5.51 -13.76
CA THR A 482 3.65 -4.09 -13.76
C THR A 482 2.35 -3.75 -14.50
N ALA A 483 1.78 -4.73 -15.20
CA ALA A 483 0.46 -4.67 -15.82
C ALA A 483 -0.54 -5.56 -15.07
N PHE A 484 -1.80 -5.57 -15.51
CA PHE A 484 -2.76 -6.54 -14.99
C PHE A 484 -2.31 -7.97 -15.32
N MET A 485 -2.49 -8.89 -14.38
CA MET A 485 -2.11 -10.29 -14.52
C MET A 485 -3.33 -11.20 -14.60
N SER A 486 -3.73 -11.58 -15.82
CA SER A 486 -4.74 -12.60 -16.08
C SER A 486 -4.23 -14.00 -15.75
N THR A 487 -5.02 -14.75 -15.00
CA THR A 487 -4.76 -16.13 -14.56
C THR A 487 -6.03 -16.95 -14.73
N SER A 488 -5.95 -18.28 -14.64
CA SER A 488 -7.11 -19.16 -14.67
C SER A 488 -7.12 -20.10 -13.47
N ALA A 489 -8.31 -20.43 -12.97
CA ALA A 489 -8.46 -21.53 -12.03
C ALA A 489 -8.22 -22.91 -12.69
N GLU A 490 -8.25 -22.97 -14.02
CA GLU A 490 -8.04 -24.18 -14.81
C GLU A 490 -6.65 -24.21 -15.42
N ARG A 491 -5.86 -25.19 -15.03
CA ARG A 491 -4.49 -25.35 -15.52
C ARG A 491 -4.42 -25.52 -17.04
N GLU A 492 -5.33 -26.28 -17.62
CA GLU A 492 -5.38 -26.53 -19.07
C GLU A 492 -5.60 -25.24 -19.87
N THR A 493 -6.44 -24.33 -19.36
CA THR A 493 -6.64 -23.01 -19.96
C THR A 493 -5.34 -22.23 -20.02
N ALA A 494 -4.56 -22.22 -18.93
CA ALA A 494 -3.26 -21.56 -18.90
C ALA A 494 -2.26 -22.19 -19.88
N LEU A 495 -2.28 -23.51 -20.05
CA LEU A 495 -1.44 -24.19 -21.05
C LEU A 495 -1.76 -23.72 -22.46
N HIS A 496 -3.01 -23.45 -22.84
CA HIS A 496 -3.36 -22.97 -24.19
C HIS A 496 -2.65 -21.69 -24.62
N TYR A 497 -2.28 -20.82 -23.66
CA TYR A 497 -1.59 -19.56 -23.93
C TYR A 497 -0.10 -19.73 -24.31
N MET A 498 0.49 -20.88 -24.01
CA MET A 498 1.88 -21.21 -24.35
C MET A 498 2.08 -21.54 -25.83
N ALA A 499 3.30 -21.33 -26.33
CA ALA A 499 3.72 -21.76 -27.65
C ALA A 499 3.83 -23.30 -27.71
N GLY A 500 3.79 -23.85 -28.94
CA GLY A 500 3.87 -25.30 -29.17
C GLY A 500 5.27 -25.89 -29.01
N ASN A 501 5.42 -27.15 -29.46
CA ASN A 501 6.62 -27.97 -29.31
C ASN A 501 7.94 -27.22 -29.57
N GLY A 502 8.88 -27.33 -28.62
CA GLY A 502 10.24 -26.81 -28.73
C GLY A 502 10.40 -25.32 -28.41
N ALA A 503 9.32 -24.54 -28.28
CA ALA A 503 9.39 -23.16 -27.83
C ALA A 503 9.48 -23.09 -26.29
N PRO A 504 10.28 -22.16 -25.74
CA PRO A 504 10.33 -21.95 -24.31
C PRO A 504 9.05 -21.30 -23.80
N ASN A 505 8.60 -21.75 -22.63
CA ASN A 505 7.43 -21.22 -21.96
C ASN A 505 7.63 -21.18 -20.44
N LEU A 506 6.75 -20.47 -19.77
CA LEU A 506 6.67 -20.35 -18.31
C LEU A 506 5.25 -20.69 -17.87
N LEU A 507 5.13 -21.54 -16.85
CA LEU A 507 3.90 -21.76 -16.10
C LEU A 507 4.06 -21.20 -14.69
N TRP A 508 3.29 -20.17 -14.37
CA TRP A 508 3.10 -19.74 -12.99
C TRP A 508 2.05 -20.61 -12.30
N CYS A 509 2.39 -21.10 -11.11
CA CYS A 509 1.48 -21.70 -10.14
C CYS A 509 1.39 -20.76 -8.94
N LEU A 510 0.31 -19.98 -8.87
CA LEU A 510 0.13 -18.99 -7.81
C LEU A 510 -0.59 -19.62 -6.61
N LYS A 511 0.12 -19.68 -5.49
CA LYS A 511 -0.39 -20.11 -4.19
C LYS A 511 -1.08 -18.93 -3.51
N CYS A 512 -2.36 -18.77 -3.80
CA CYS A 512 -3.18 -17.72 -3.21
C CYS A 512 -3.44 -17.97 -1.72
N GLY A 513 -3.78 -16.92 -0.98
CA GLY A 513 -4.11 -17.00 0.43
C GLY A 513 -5.16 -15.97 0.86
N PRO A 514 -5.61 -16.03 2.13
CA PRO A 514 -6.44 -14.98 2.72
C PRO A 514 -5.67 -13.67 2.80
N GLU A 515 -6.38 -12.53 2.85
CA GLU A 515 -5.79 -11.20 3.07
C GLU A 515 -4.94 -11.17 4.37
N THR A 516 -3.78 -10.52 4.31
CA THR A 516 -2.91 -10.29 5.47
C THR A 516 -2.52 -8.82 5.59
N ASP A 517 -1.71 -8.46 6.60
CA ASP A 517 -1.15 -7.11 6.74
C ASP A 517 -0.28 -6.69 5.52
N ALA A 518 0.27 -7.67 4.80
CA ALA A 518 1.05 -7.48 3.57
C ALA A 518 0.20 -7.00 2.38
N GLY A 519 -1.10 -7.34 2.36
CA GLY A 519 -2.02 -7.02 1.28
C GLY A 519 -2.97 -8.15 0.94
N TYR A 520 -3.54 -8.08 -0.26
CA TYR A 520 -4.39 -9.09 -0.86
C TYR A 520 -3.54 -10.12 -1.59
N HIS A 521 -3.86 -11.40 -1.38
CA HIS A 521 -3.12 -12.52 -1.98
C HIS A 521 -3.94 -13.28 -3.03
N ARG A 522 -5.05 -12.67 -3.50
CA ARG A 522 -5.94 -13.25 -4.49
C ARG A 522 -6.59 -12.17 -5.35
N GLY A 523 -6.53 -12.34 -6.66
CA GLY A 523 -7.20 -11.48 -7.63
C GLY A 523 -8.74 -11.62 -7.60
N ALA A 524 -9.41 -11.07 -8.60
CA ALA A 524 -10.87 -11.12 -8.72
C ALA A 524 -11.31 -12.19 -9.72
N ASP A 525 -12.31 -12.98 -9.38
CA ASP A 525 -13.05 -13.78 -10.36
C ASP A 525 -13.89 -12.84 -11.22
N ILE A 526 -13.54 -12.73 -12.49
CA ILE A 526 -14.25 -11.86 -13.44
C ILE A 526 -15.14 -12.63 -14.41
N SER A 527 -15.38 -13.92 -14.18
CA SER A 527 -16.15 -14.79 -15.09
C SER A 527 -17.55 -14.24 -15.39
N LEU A 528 -18.21 -13.60 -14.41
CA LEU A 528 -19.54 -12.98 -14.60
C LEU A 528 -19.54 -11.79 -15.57
N LEU A 529 -18.37 -11.20 -15.83
CA LEU A 529 -18.19 -10.03 -16.68
C LEU A 529 -17.38 -10.37 -17.93
N SER A 530 -16.56 -11.41 -17.91
CA SER A 530 -15.64 -11.71 -19.00
C SER A 530 -16.36 -11.90 -20.34
N GLN A 531 -15.72 -11.44 -21.41
CA GLN A 531 -16.12 -11.77 -22.78
C GLN A 531 -15.85 -13.24 -23.13
N PHE A 532 -15.04 -13.95 -22.33
CA PHE A 532 -14.68 -15.35 -22.50
C PHE A 532 -14.90 -16.12 -21.18
N GLU A 533 -16.17 -16.33 -20.80
CA GLU A 533 -16.57 -16.99 -19.54
C GLU A 533 -15.86 -18.35 -19.31
N ASP A 534 -15.62 -19.12 -20.39
CA ASP A 534 -14.98 -20.44 -20.31
C ASP A 534 -13.51 -20.40 -19.87
N GLU A 535 -12.85 -19.24 -19.88
CA GLU A 535 -11.47 -19.11 -19.40
C GLU A 535 -11.37 -19.16 -17.87
N LYS A 536 -12.48 -18.99 -17.16
CA LYS A 536 -12.54 -18.88 -15.69
C LYS A 536 -11.45 -17.93 -15.18
N GLU A 537 -11.44 -16.73 -15.76
CA GLU A 537 -10.37 -15.77 -15.58
C GLU A 537 -10.40 -15.17 -14.16
N TRP A 538 -9.25 -15.24 -13.50
CA TRP A 538 -8.95 -14.53 -12.27
C TRP A 538 -7.95 -13.42 -12.56
N LEU A 539 -8.31 -12.19 -12.23
CA LEU A 539 -7.55 -11.00 -12.60
C LEU A 539 -6.90 -10.34 -11.39
N PHE A 540 -5.58 -10.18 -11.44
CA PHE A 540 -4.85 -9.38 -10.46
C PHE A 540 -4.58 -7.96 -10.99
N PRO A 541 -4.54 -6.94 -10.10
CA PRO A 541 -4.25 -5.58 -10.51
C PRO A 541 -2.77 -5.41 -10.91
N PRO A 542 -2.40 -4.28 -11.52
CA PRO A 542 -1.01 -3.98 -11.84
C PRO A 542 -0.19 -3.81 -10.56
N MET A 543 1.13 -3.99 -10.69
CA MET A 543 2.04 -4.04 -9.55
C MET A 543 1.72 -5.19 -8.59
N THR A 544 1.33 -6.35 -9.12
CA THR A 544 1.23 -7.56 -8.31
C THR A 544 2.63 -8.14 -8.15
N MET A 545 3.08 -8.25 -6.90
CA MET A 545 4.34 -8.88 -6.52
C MET A 545 4.14 -10.38 -6.40
N MET A 546 5.07 -11.17 -6.94
CA MET A 546 5.13 -12.62 -6.83
C MET A 546 6.41 -12.99 -6.09
N GLU A 547 6.24 -13.55 -4.89
CA GLU A 547 7.33 -14.13 -4.11
C GLU A 547 7.53 -15.58 -4.52
N VAL A 548 8.68 -15.90 -5.10
CA VAL A 548 8.94 -17.25 -5.63
C VAL A 548 9.25 -18.22 -4.50
N SER A 549 8.42 -19.24 -4.36
CA SER A 549 8.61 -20.30 -3.35
C SER A 549 9.50 -21.40 -3.92
N ILE A 550 10.82 -21.26 -3.79
CA ILE A 550 11.81 -22.31 -4.02
C ILE A 550 12.76 -22.41 -2.83
N GLU A 551 13.12 -23.63 -2.43
CA GLU A 551 14.20 -23.84 -1.47
C GLU A 551 15.51 -23.32 -2.09
N VAL A 552 15.95 -22.13 -1.63
CA VAL A 552 17.20 -21.53 -2.08
C VAL A 552 18.37 -22.35 -1.52
N THR A 553 18.88 -23.29 -2.31
CA THR A 553 20.20 -23.88 -2.05
C THR A 553 21.25 -22.91 -2.62
N PRO A 554 22.30 -22.51 -1.86
CA PRO A 554 23.31 -21.57 -2.36
C PRO A 554 23.90 -22.04 -3.70
N GLY A 555 23.64 -21.30 -4.77
CA GLY A 555 24.20 -21.53 -6.10
C GLY A 555 23.31 -22.25 -7.14
N LYS A 556 22.09 -22.70 -6.80
CA LYS A 556 21.12 -23.25 -7.78
C LYS A 556 19.66 -22.99 -7.36
N ALA A 557 19.13 -21.82 -7.67
CA ALA A 557 17.69 -21.59 -7.74
C ALA A 557 17.26 -21.73 -9.21
N SER A 558 16.41 -22.72 -9.53
CA SER A 558 15.84 -22.90 -10.86
C SER A 558 14.47 -23.57 -10.75
N GLY A 559 13.50 -23.12 -11.55
CA GLY A 559 12.20 -23.78 -11.66
C GLY A 559 12.29 -25.20 -12.23
N VAL A 560 11.17 -25.93 -12.18
CA VAL A 560 11.09 -27.31 -12.68
C VAL A 560 10.82 -27.29 -14.18
N LEU A 561 11.70 -27.88 -14.99
CA LEU A 561 11.43 -28.07 -16.42
C LEU A 561 10.43 -29.22 -16.59
N VAL A 562 9.34 -28.95 -17.31
CA VAL A 562 8.25 -29.90 -17.58
C VAL A 562 8.02 -30.00 -19.08
N GLU A 563 7.78 -31.21 -19.56
CA GLU A 563 7.33 -31.51 -20.92
C GLU A 563 5.96 -32.19 -20.83
N GLU A 564 4.91 -31.52 -21.30
CA GLU A 564 3.53 -32.00 -21.23
C GLU A 564 2.71 -31.43 -22.38
N CYS A 565 1.76 -32.21 -22.92
CA CYS A 565 0.85 -31.78 -24.00
C CYS A 565 1.57 -31.17 -25.23
N GLY A 566 2.80 -31.63 -25.51
CA GLY A 566 3.62 -31.07 -26.59
C GLY A 566 4.10 -29.65 -26.33
N LYS A 567 4.37 -29.30 -25.06
CA LYS A 567 4.91 -28.02 -24.63
C LYS A 567 6.04 -28.23 -23.64
N ASN A 568 7.08 -27.42 -23.79
CA ASN A 568 8.20 -27.34 -22.85
C ASN A 568 8.05 -26.05 -22.04
N PHE A 569 8.01 -26.16 -20.72
CA PHE A 569 7.88 -24.99 -19.85
C PHE A 569 8.64 -25.15 -18.54
N VAL A 570 9.06 -24.01 -17.98
CA VAL A 570 9.51 -23.92 -16.59
C VAL A 570 8.28 -23.69 -15.72
N CYS A 571 8.04 -24.54 -14.72
CA CYS A 571 7.03 -24.32 -13.70
C CYS A 571 7.64 -23.56 -12.52
N VAL A 572 6.98 -22.47 -12.12
CA VAL A 572 7.40 -21.61 -11.00
C VAL A 572 6.23 -21.42 -10.05
N GLU A 573 6.44 -21.79 -8.79
CA GLU A 573 5.49 -21.55 -7.72
C GLU A 573 5.77 -20.20 -7.08
N ALA A 574 4.71 -19.42 -6.83
CA ALA A 574 4.85 -18.13 -6.17
C ALA A 574 3.63 -17.75 -5.34
N ILE A 575 3.84 -16.87 -4.36
CA ILE A 575 2.78 -16.25 -3.55
C ILE A 575 2.54 -14.84 -4.11
N PRO A 576 1.35 -14.55 -4.66
CA PRO A 576 1.04 -13.22 -5.16
C PRO A 576 0.63 -12.28 -4.01
N THR A 577 0.98 -11.00 -4.13
CA THR A 577 0.58 -9.93 -3.19
C THR A 577 0.32 -8.63 -3.96
N PHE A 578 -0.78 -7.94 -3.66
CA PHE A 578 -1.08 -6.57 -4.11
C PHE A 578 -1.76 -5.75 -2.99
N VAL A 579 -1.76 -4.43 -3.12
CA VAL A 579 -2.26 -3.51 -2.08
C VAL A 579 -3.43 -2.67 -2.59
#